data_AF-A0A1F3NH33-F1
#
_entry.id   AF-A0A1F3NH33-F1
#
_cell.length_a   1.000
_cell.length_b   1.000
_cell.length_c   1.000
_cell.angle_alpha   90.00
_cell.angle_beta   90.00
_cell.angle_gamma   90.00
#
_symmetry.space_group_name_H-M   'P 1'
#
loop_
_entity.id
_entity.type
_entity.pdbx_description
1 polymer ?
#
loop_
_entity_poly.entity_id
_entity_poly.type
_entity_poly.pdbx_seq_one_letter_code
_entity_poly.pdbx_strand_id
1 'polypeptide(L)'
;MWTYARSEIAACVKQIAFHQPERKSEVLRWFSEVFRFIAAASVEDNIIDSDFLGLAVWDALELRAPELLPDIKKLFDLGYVSEGICGEYQNVERDIKEPVCDRDKKELLNIFNRYTKIISTWAGYKDEPDDMTYEKEEKEEPYRAGLKIGRNDPCPCGSGKKFKKCCMEKCK
;
A
#
# COMPACT_ATOMS: atom_id res chain seq x y z
N MET A 1 3.45 1.66 -9.51
CA MET A 1 2.49 1.76 -8.37
C MET A 1 3.11 1.30 -7.04
N TRP A 2 4.11 0.41 -7.04
CA TRP A 2 4.76 -0.07 -5.81
C TRP A 2 5.74 0.93 -5.16
N THR A 3 6.43 1.75 -5.94
CA THR A 3 7.41 2.74 -5.47
C THR A 3 6.84 3.71 -4.44
N TYR A 4 5.69 4.32 -4.76
CA TYR A 4 5.06 5.32 -3.88
C TYR A 4 4.60 4.72 -2.54
N ALA A 5 4.07 3.50 -2.56
CA ALA A 5 3.70 2.82 -1.32
C ALA A 5 4.93 2.51 -0.44
N ARG A 6 6.08 2.19 -1.05
CA ARG A 6 7.33 1.96 -0.31
C ARG A 6 7.90 3.26 0.27
N SER A 7 7.86 4.37 -0.48
CA SER A 7 8.36 5.66 0.00
C SER A 7 7.55 6.19 1.19
N GLU A 8 6.24 5.94 1.25
CA GLU A 8 5.42 6.33 2.40
C GLU A 8 5.89 5.66 3.71
N ILE A 9 6.45 4.45 3.65
CA ILE A 9 7.00 3.77 4.84
C ILE A 9 8.20 4.55 5.38
N ALA A 10 9.15 4.92 4.52
CA ALA A 10 10.31 5.72 4.91
C ALA A 10 9.89 7.10 5.46
N ALA A 11 8.93 7.75 4.79
CA ALA A 11 8.37 9.01 5.23
C ALA A 11 7.69 8.91 6.61
N CYS A 12 6.98 7.81 6.90
CA CYS A 12 6.39 7.55 8.20
C CYS A 12 7.44 7.27 9.29
N VAL A 13 8.45 6.46 8.98
CA VAL A 13 9.54 6.13 9.92
C VAL A 13 10.31 7.39 10.33
N LYS A 14 10.56 8.31 9.38
CA LYS A 14 11.10 9.64 9.66
C LYS A 14 10.29 10.42 10.70
N GLN A 15 8.95 10.41 10.60
CA GLN A 15 8.10 11.14 11.54
C GLN A 15 8.26 10.63 12.99
N ILE A 16 8.63 9.36 13.19
CA ILE A 16 8.94 8.84 14.53
C ILE A 16 10.07 9.66 15.15
N ALA A 17 11.15 9.94 14.41
CA ALA A 17 12.26 10.74 14.94
C ALA A 17 11.88 12.20 15.20
N PHE A 18 10.95 12.79 14.42
CA PHE A 18 10.46 14.15 14.67
C PHE A 18 9.55 14.26 15.91
N HIS A 19 8.76 13.23 16.20
CA HIS A 19 7.86 13.22 17.35
C HIS A 19 8.48 12.62 18.62
N GLN A 20 9.43 11.70 18.47
CA GLN A 20 10.11 10.97 19.53
C GLN A 20 11.64 11.05 19.30
N PRO A 21 12.28 12.20 19.57
CA PRO A 21 13.72 12.39 19.32
C PRO A 21 14.61 11.37 20.03
N GLU A 22 14.16 10.84 21.17
CA GLU A 22 14.84 9.78 21.94
C GLU A 22 14.96 8.46 21.16
N ARG A 23 14.11 8.24 20.15
CA ARG A 23 14.14 7.06 19.27
C ARG A 23 14.87 7.32 17.95
N LYS A 24 15.49 8.48 17.76
CA LYS A 24 16.21 8.81 16.51
C LYS A 24 17.23 7.72 16.14
N SER A 25 17.98 7.19 17.11
CA SER A 25 18.97 6.13 16.86
C SER A 25 18.35 4.84 16.29
N GLU A 26 17.13 4.48 16.70
CA GLU A 26 16.40 3.33 16.15
C GLU A 26 15.99 3.58 14.69
N VAL A 27 15.51 4.79 14.41
CA VAL A 27 15.15 5.23 13.05
C VAL A 27 16.36 5.21 12.13
N LEU A 28 17.51 5.75 12.57
CA LEU A 28 18.74 5.73 11.78
C LEU A 28 19.23 4.30 11.51
N ARG A 29 19.13 3.42 12.51
CA ARG A 29 19.47 2.00 12.32
C ARG A 29 18.56 1.35 11.27
N TRP A 30 17.26 1.63 11.29
CA TRP A 30 16.33 1.12 10.28
C TRP A 30 16.71 1.58 8.86
N PHE A 31 17.01 2.86 8.66
CA PHE A 31 17.46 3.37 7.35
C PHE A 31 18.75 2.69 6.89
N SER A 32 19.73 2.56 7.78
CA SER A 32 21.00 1.86 7.49
C SER A 32 20.78 0.41 7.09
N GLU A 33 19.92 -0.33 7.79
CA GLU A 33 19.57 -1.72 7.47
C GLU A 33 18.92 -1.83 6.09
N VAL A 34 17.98 -0.93 5.76
CA VAL A 34 17.32 -0.89 4.44
C VAL A 34 18.33 -0.59 3.32
N PHE A 35 19.17 0.43 3.48
CA PHE A 35 20.18 0.79 2.48
C PHE A 35 21.20 -0.33 2.27
N ARG A 36 21.67 -0.96 3.34
CA ARG A 36 22.61 -2.08 3.24
C ARG A 36 21.98 -3.31 2.61
N PHE A 37 20.73 -3.61 2.94
CA PHE A 37 19.99 -4.72 2.34
C PHE A 37 19.88 -4.54 0.83
N ILE A 38 19.48 -3.35 0.37
CA ILE A 38 19.37 -3.06 -1.07
C ILE A 38 20.74 -3.02 -1.74
N ALA A 39 21.76 -2.45 -1.09
CA ALA A 39 23.13 -2.42 -1.62
C ALA A 39 23.79 -3.80 -1.70
N ALA A 40 23.24 -4.82 -1.03
CA ALA A 40 23.69 -6.21 -1.11
C ALA A 40 22.85 -7.05 -2.09
N ALA A 41 21.77 -6.49 -2.62
CA ALA A 41 20.87 -7.19 -3.53
C ALA A 41 21.48 -7.39 -4.91
N SER A 42 21.12 -8.51 -5.54
CA SER A 42 21.43 -8.80 -6.93
C SER A 42 20.36 -8.21 -7.86
N VAL A 43 20.67 -8.11 -9.16
CA VAL A 43 19.72 -7.60 -10.15
C VAL A 43 18.53 -8.55 -10.29
N GLU A 44 18.78 -9.85 -10.11
CA GLU A 44 17.79 -10.93 -10.19
C GLU A 44 16.74 -10.84 -9.08
N ASP A 45 17.04 -10.17 -7.96
CA ASP A 45 16.10 -9.99 -6.85
C ASP A 45 14.96 -9.01 -7.22
N ASN A 46 15.14 -8.16 -8.23
CA ASN A 46 14.15 -7.18 -8.72
C ASN A 46 13.56 -6.30 -7.59
N ILE A 47 14.40 -5.95 -6.61
CA ILE A 47 14.02 -5.10 -5.48
C ILE A 47 14.61 -3.68 -5.54
N ILE A 48 15.56 -3.45 -6.45
CA ILE A 48 16.23 -2.15 -6.62
C ILE A 48 15.26 -1.20 -7.31
N ASP A 49 14.85 -0.17 -6.59
CA ASP A 49 13.93 0.87 -7.06
C ASP A 49 14.62 2.23 -6.84
N SER A 50 15.06 2.84 -7.95
CA SER A 50 15.88 4.05 -7.92
C SER A 50 15.14 5.27 -7.40
N ASP A 51 13.84 5.32 -7.65
CA ASP A 51 13.00 6.43 -7.25
C ASP A 51 12.66 6.32 -5.76
N PHE A 52 12.38 5.11 -5.27
CA PHE A 52 12.27 4.85 -3.84
C PHE A 52 13.55 5.22 -3.10
N LEU A 53 14.72 4.82 -3.60
CA LEU A 53 15.99 5.14 -2.96
C LEU A 53 16.27 6.66 -2.97
N GLY A 54 15.93 7.36 -4.06
CA GLY A 54 16.01 8.83 -4.11
C GLY A 54 15.15 9.50 -3.03
N LEU A 55 13.91 9.03 -2.86
CA LEU A 55 13.00 9.54 -1.82
C LEU A 55 13.47 9.17 -0.41
N ALA A 56 14.03 7.98 -0.20
CA ALA A 56 14.55 7.56 1.09
C ALA A 56 15.83 8.34 1.48
N VAL A 57 16.67 8.70 0.51
CA VAL A 57 17.80 9.63 0.72
C VAL A 57 17.29 11.03 1.07
N TRP A 58 16.23 11.49 0.41
CA TRP A 58 15.55 12.74 0.77
C TRP A 58 15.02 12.71 2.22
N ASP A 59 14.41 11.61 2.66
CA ASP A 59 13.98 11.46 4.05
C ASP A 59 15.17 11.51 5.03
N ALA A 60 16.31 10.93 4.67
CA ALA A 60 17.54 11.00 5.47
C ALA A 60 18.12 12.44 5.52
N LEU A 61 17.97 13.21 4.43
CA LEU A 61 18.31 14.64 4.41
C LEU A 61 17.46 15.42 5.39
N GLU A 62 16.15 15.24 5.39
CA GLU A 62 15.27 15.95 6.33
C GLU A 62 15.55 15.58 7.80
N LEU A 63 15.98 14.35 8.07
CA LEU A 63 16.41 13.91 9.41
C LEU A 63 17.75 14.51 9.86
N ARG A 64 18.51 15.11 8.94
CA ARG A 64 19.90 15.54 9.12
C ARG A 64 20.72 14.43 9.78
N ALA A 65 20.83 13.33 9.04
CA ALA A 65 21.38 12.06 9.50
C ALA A 65 22.75 11.76 8.84
N PRO A 66 23.82 12.51 9.17
CA PRO A 66 25.14 12.31 8.57
C PRO A 66 25.71 10.91 8.82
N GLU A 67 25.21 10.19 9.81
CA GLU A 67 25.57 8.80 10.12
C GLU A 67 25.25 7.83 8.98
N LEU A 68 24.29 8.18 8.11
CA LEU A 68 23.88 7.37 6.96
C LEU A 68 24.75 7.58 5.72
N LEU A 69 25.65 8.58 5.72
CA LEU A 69 26.47 8.91 4.55
C LEU A 69 27.27 7.74 3.96
N PRO A 70 27.89 6.84 4.74
CA PRO A 70 28.61 5.71 4.16
C PRO A 70 27.70 4.76 3.36
N ASP A 71 26.49 4.51 3.85
CA ASP A 71 25.52 3.64 3.20
C ASP A 71 24.91 4.33 1.97
N ILE A 72 24.60 5.64 2.09
CA ILE A 72 24.11 6.47 0.97
C ILE A 72 25.15 6.54 -0.14
N LYS A 73 26.41 6.84 0.19
CA LYS A 73 27.50 6.91 -0.79
C LYS A 73 27.63 5.61 -1.57
N LYS A 74 27.53 4.46 -0.89
CA LYS A 74 27.57 3.15 -1.55
C LYS A 74 26.44 2.99 -2.57
N LEU A 75 25.23 3.46 -2.27
CA LEU A 75 24.11 3.40 -3.21
C LEU A 75 24.33 4.30 -4.45
N PHE A 76 24.93 5.47 -4.28
CA PHE A 76 25.34 6.34 -5.39
C PHE A 76 26.46 5.72 -6.22
N ASP A 77 27.49 5.15 -5.58
CA ASP A 77 28.59 4.47 -6.27
C ASP A 77 28.10 3.28 -7.12
N LEU A 78 27.02 2.61 -6.68
CA LEU A 78 26.34 1.54 -7.42
C LEU A 78 25.41 2.04 -8.54
N GLY A 79 25.15 3.35 -8.63
CA GLY A 79 24.20 3.93 -9.58
C GLY A 79 22.74 3.58 -9.28
N TYR A 80 22.41 3.23 -8.04
CA TYR A 80 21.06 2.80 -7.66
C TYR A 80 20.13 3.98 -7.34
N VAL A 81 20.65 5.19 -7.10
CA VAL A 81 19.86 6.34 -6.66
C VAL A 81 19.54 7.26 -7.86
N SER A 82 18.28 7.66 -7.99
CA SER A 82 17.86 8.64 -9.00
C SER A 82 18.25 10.06 -8.58
N GLU A 83 19.26 10.63 -9.24
CA GLU A 83 19.74 12.01 -8.99
C GLU A 83 18.68 13.07 -9.28
N GLY A 84 17.68 12.76 -10.12
CA GLY A 84 16.57 13.67 -10.40
C GLY A 84 15.66 13.96 -9.19
N ILE A 85 15.75 13.16 -8.13
CA ILE A 85 14.94 13.31 -6.91
C ILE A 85 15.71 14.01 -5.80
N CYS A 86 16.88 13.49 -5.43
CA CYS A 86 17.66 13.98 -4.29
C CYS A 86 18.86 14.85 -4.68
N GLY A 87 19.14 15.01 -5.97
CA GLY A 87 20.35 15.65 -6.48
C GLY A 87 21.59 14.76 -6.41
N GLU A 88 22.72 15.32 -6.88
CA GLU A 88 24.03 14.67 -6.85
C GLU A 88 24.51 14.42 -5.40
N TYR A 89 25.31 13.37 -5.20
CA TYR A 89 25.85 13.00 -3.88
C TYR A 89 26.54 14.17 -3.16
N GLN A 90 27.25 15.05 -3.88
CA GLN A 90 27.93 16.20 -3.28
C GLN A 90 26.96 17.18 -2.60
N ASN A 91 25.78 17.40 -3.20
CA ASN A 91 24.72 18.21 -2.61
C ASN A 91 24.14 17.51 -1.38
N VAL A 92 23.87 16.20 -1.49
CA VAL A 92 23.38 15.39 -0.37
C VAL A 92 24.35 15.44 0.83
N GLU A 93 25.65 15.26 0.59
CA GLU A 93 26.68 15.28 1.63
C GLU A 93 26.83 16.63 2.32
N ARG A 94 26.64 17.72 1.57
CA ARG A 94 26.62 19.08 2.11
C ARG A 94 25.37 19.30 2.96
N ASP A 95 24.21 19.04 2.38
CA ASP A 95 22.91 19.45 2.93
C ASP A 95 22.53 18.57 4.14
N ILE A 96 22.95 17.30 4.21
CA ILE A 96 22.63 16.43 5.36
C ILE A 96 23.22 16.93 6.69
N LYS A 97 24.25 17.78 6.64
CA LYS A 97 24.97 18.32 7.82
C LYS A 97 24.37 19.62 8.35
N GLU A 98 23.42 20.19 7.63
CA GLU A 98 22.71 21.40 8.08
C GLU A 98 21.85 21.12 9.33
N PRO A 99 21.45 22.16 10.08
CA PRO A 99 20.53 21.98 11.21
C PRO A 99 19.16 21.43 10.76
N VAL A 100 18.52 20.68 11.65
CA VAL A 100 17.17 20.14 11.42
C VAL A 100 16.18 21.29 11.27
N CYS A 101 15.32 21.21 10.26
CA CYS A 101 14.21 22.14 10.07
C CYS A 101 12.90 21.46 10.51
N ASP A 102 12.12 22.11 11.36
CA ASP A 102 10.81 21.60 11.81
C ASP A 102 9.72 21.68 10.74
N ARG A 103 10.02 22.20 9.54
CA ARG A 103 9.06 22.35 8.43
C ARG A 103 8.40 21.03 8.05
N ASP A 104 9.13 19.91 8.17
CA ASP A 104 8.69 18.61 7.65
C ASP A 104 8.03 17.72 8.73
N LYS A 105 7.91 18.24 9.95
CA LYS A 105 7.18 17.57 11.04
C LYS A 105 5.68 17.67 10.79
N LYS A 106 5.06 16.53 10.51
CA LYS A 106 3.61 16.43 10.26
C LYS A 106 2.85 16.56 11.58
N GLU A 107 1.70 17.22 11.53
CA GLU A 107 0.81 17.32 12.69
C GLU A 107 0.11 15.98 12.97
N LEU A 108 0.14 15.52 14.23
CA LEU A 108 -0.60 14.33 14.67
C LEU A 108 -2.02 14.70 15.09
N LEU A 109 -2.96 14.47 14.18
CA LEU A 109 -4.38 14.69 14.42
C LEU A 109 -5.04 13.45 14.99
N ASN A 110 -5.98 13.64 15.92
CA ASN A 110 -6.92 12.57 16.28
C ASN A 110 -7.80 12.19 15.09
N ILE A 111 -8.48 11.05 15.18
CA ILE A 111 -9.27 10.50 14.08
C ILE A 111 -10.36 11.47 13.59
N PHE A 112 -11.01 12.22 14.49
CA PHE A 112 -12.05 13.18 14.14
C PHE A 112 -11.47 14.37 13.39
N ASN A 113 -10.40 14.97 13.90
CA ASN A 113 -9.73 16.10 13.26
C ASN A 113 -9.11 15.70 11.91
N ARG A 114 -8.58 14.48 11.81
CA ARG A 114 -8.06 13.93 10.55
C ARG A 114 -9.19 13.78 9.52
N TYR A 115 -10.33 13.24 9.92
CA TYR A 115 -11.51 13.15 9.06
C TYR A 115 -11.94 14.53 8.57
N THR A 116 -12.13 15.49 9.50
CA THR A 116 -12.49 16.88 9.18
C THR A 116 -11.50 17.54 8.20
N LYS A 117 -10.19 17.33 8.41
CA LYS A 117 -9.15 17.87 7.52
C LYS A 117 -9.20 17.25 6.13
N ILE A 118 -9.45 15.95 6.03
CA ILE A 118 -9.56 15.26 4.74
C ILE A 118 -10.78 15.80 3.99
N ILE A 119 -11.96 15.83 4.60
CA ILE A 119 -13.18 16.30 3.92
C ILE A 119 -13.09 17.77 3.53
N SER A 120 -12.45 18.62 4.35
CA SER A 120 -12.34 20.06 4.06
C SER A 120 -11.31 20.39 2.99
N THR A 121 -10.35 19.49 2.74
CA THR A 121 -9.29 19.70 1.73
C THR A 121 -9.45 18.83 0.49
N TRP A 122 -10.37 17.85 0.50
CA TRP A 122 -10.63 17.01 -0.66
C TRP A 122 -11.42 17.78 -1.71
N ALA A 123 -10.75 18.13 -2.81
CA ALA A 123 -11.36 18.69 -4.01
C ALA A 123 -12.40 17.70 -4.58
N GLY A 124 -13.66 17.86 -4.18
CA GLY A 124 -14.76 17.00 -4.59
C GLY A 124 -15.74 16.64 -3.48
N TYR A 125 -15.36 16.78 -2.20
CA TYR A 125 -16.32 16.63 -1.11
C TYR A 125 -17.28 17.82 -1.11
N LYS A 126 -18.58 17.54 -1.23
CA LYS A 126 -19.65 18.50 -0.97
C LYS A 126 -20.41 18.00 0.24
N ASP A 127 -20.67 18.88 1.20
CA ASP A 127 -21.53 18.59 2.35
C ASP A 127 -23.03 18.63 1.96
N GLU A 128 -23.30 18.41 0.68
CA GLU A 128 -24.64 18.29 0.11
C GLU A 128 -25.01 16.80 0.16
N PRO A 129 -26.21 16.44 0.63
CA PRO A 129 -26.68 15.08 0.50
C PRO A 129 -26.61 14.70 -0.98
N ASP A 130 -25.90 13.61 -1.27
CA ASP A 130 -25.86 13.06 -2.61
C ASP A 130 -27.32 12.79 -3.01
N ASP A 131 -27.83 13.50 -4.03
CA ASP A 131 -29.14 13.26 -4.64
C ASP A 131 -29.09 11.97 -5.49
N MET A 132 -28.50 10.93 -4.90
CA MET A 132 -28.60 9.56 -5.34
C MET A 132 -30.00 9.11 -4.94
N THR A 133 -30.97 9.45 -5.79
CA THR A 133 -32.24 8.73 -5.83
C THR A 133 -31.90 7.26 -6.13
N TYR A 134 -31.75 6.46 -5.08
CA TYR A 134 -31.70 5.02 -5.20
C TYR A 134 -33.08 4.59 -5.69
N GLU A 135 -33.27 4.56 -7.01
CA GLU A 135 -34.36 3.80 -7.60
C GLU A 135 -34.27 2.41 -7.00
N LYS A 136 -35.29 2.09 -6.21
CA LYS A 136 -35.35 0.86 -5.44
C LYS A 136 -35.49 -0.27 -6.46
N GLU A 137 -34.37 -0.80 -6.94
CA GLU A 137 -34.34 -1.97 -7.80
C GLU A 137 -35.18 -3.06 -7.12
N GLU A 138 -36.23 -3.51 -7.81
CA GLU A 138 -37.07 -4.59 -7.32
C GLU A 138 -36.18 -5.81 -7.10
N LYS A 139 -35.95 -6.15 -5.83
CA LYS A 139 -35.18 -7.34 -5.47
C LYS A 139 -35.88 -8.55 -6.09
N GLU A 140 -35.27 -9.14 -7.11
CA GLU A 140 -35.74 -10.40 -7.67
C GLU A 140 -35.86 -11.43 -6.54
N GLU A 141 -37.01 -12.09 -6.44
CA GLU A 141 -37.20 -13.12 -5.43
C GLU A 141 -36.18 -14.26 -5.66
N PRO A 142 -35.57 -14.81 -4.59
CA PRO A 142 -34.61 -15.88 -4.73
C PRO A 142 -35.23 -17.10 -5.42
N TYR A 143 -34.58 -17.58 -6.49
CA TYR A 143 -35.01 -18.73 -7.26
C TYR A 143 -35.19 -19.97 -6.36
N ARG A 144 -36.44 -20.43 -6.22
CA ARG A 144 -36.76 -21.68 -5.53
C ARG A 144 -36.55 -22.85 -6.50
N ALA A 145 -35.39 -23.50 -6.41
CA ALA A 145 -35.15 -24.72 -7.16
C ALA A 145 -36.22 -25.77 -6.80
N GLY A 146 -36.87 -26.35 -7.81
CA GLY A 146 -37.87 -27.41 -7.62
C GLY A 146 -37.31 -28.63 -6.88
N LEU A 147 -38.20 -29.43 -6.28
CA LEU A 147 -37.85 -30.67 -5.57
C LEU A 147 -36.91 -31.55 -6.42
N LYS A 148 -35.68 -31.77 -5.92
CA LYS A 148 -34.73 -32.68 -6.56
C LYS A 148 -35.24 -34.10 -6.41
N ILE A 149 -35.65 -34.72 -7.51
CA ILE A 149 -36.05 -36.13 -7.52
C ILE A 149 -34.83 -37.03 -7.34
N GLY A 150 -34.88 -37.92 -6.35
CA GLY A 150 -33.80 -38.88 -6.08
C GLY A 150 -33.73 -39.99 -7.13
N ARG A 151 -32.51 -40.50 -7.41
CA ARG A 151 -32.28 -41.62 -8.37
C ARG A 151 -33.21 -42.81 -8.13
N ASN A 152 -33.55 -43.09 -6.88
CA ASN A 152 -34.34 -44.27 -6.51
C ASN A 152 -35.85 -43.98 -6.35
N ASP A 153 -36.27 -42.73 -6.45
CA ASP A 153 -37.66 -42.33 -6.26
C ASP A 153 -38.54 -42.81 -7.43
N PRO A 154 -39.86 -42.94 -7.23
CA PRO A 154 -40.79 -43.21 -8.32
C PRO A 154 -40.63 -42.18 -9.43
N CYS A 155 -40.53 -42.66 -10.67
CA CYS A 155 -40.32 -41.79 -11.82
C CYS A 155 -41.60 -40.96 -12.10
N PRO A 156 -41.49 -39.63 -12.28
CA PRO A 156 -42.64 -38.75 -12.35
C PRO A 156 -43.39 -38.85 -13.69
N CYS A 157 -42.86 -39.61 -14.67
CA CYS A 157 -43.55 -39.88 -15.93
C CYS A 157 -44.68 -40.93 -15.81
N GLY A 158 -44.98 -41.42 -14.61
CA GLY A 158 -46.08 -42.38 -14.38
C GLY A 158 -45.76 -43.82 -14.77
N SER A 159 -44.50 -44.15 -15.08
CA SER A 159 -44.10 -45.50 -15.52
C SER A 159 -44.10 -46.57 -14.42
N GLY A 160 -44.27 -46.17 -13.15
CA GLY A 160 -44.15 -47.05 -11.98
C GLY A 160 -42.72 -47.53 -11.67
N LYS A 161 -41.71 -47.12 -12.44
CA LYS A 161 -40.30 -47.50 -12.25
C LYS A 161 -39.54 -46.46 -11.43
N LYS A 162 -38.38 -46.84 -10.85
CA LYS A 162 -37.46 -45.88 -10.21
C LYS A 162 -36.88 -44.90 -11.25
N PHE A 163 -36.68 -43.64 -10.89
CA PHE A 163 -36.21 -42.57 -11.79
C PHE A 163 -34.94 -42.97 -12.56
N LYS A 164 -33.98 -43.60 -11.88
CA LYS A 164 -32.72 -44.10 -12.49
C LYS A 164 -32.93 -45.10 -13.64
N LYS A 165 -33.97 -45.92 -13.58
CA LYS A 165 -34.26 -47.01 -14.56
C LYS A 165 -35.32 -46.60 -15.60
N CYS A 166 -35.66 -45.31 -15.65
CA CYS A 166 -36.68 -44.81 -16.56
C CYS A 166 -36.20 -43.55 -17.26
N CYS A 167 -36.58 -42.35 -16.81
CA CYS A 167 -36.24 -41.12 -17.50
C CYS A 167 -34.74 -40.79 -17.46
N MET A 168 -34.00 -41.29 -16.46
CA MET A 168 -32.55 -41.10 -16.39
C MET A 168 -31.77 -42.00 -17.36
N GLU A 169 -32.25 -43.20 -17.64
CA GLU A 169 -31.63 -44.12 -18.62
C GLU A 169 -32.03 -43.79 -20.06
N LYS A 170 -33.17 -43.14 -20.27
CA LYS A 170 -33.64 -42.68 -21.59
C LYS A 170 -32.89 -41.44 -22.12
N CYS A 171 -32.14 -40.74 -21.27
CA CYS A 171 -31.21 -39.69 -21.70
C CYS A 171 -29.82 -40.31 -21.94
N LYS A 172 -29.62 -40.90 -23.12
CA LYS A 172 -28.31 -41.13 -23.74
C LYS A 172 -28.33 -40.53 -25.13
#